data_AF-A0A961EQP3-F1
#
_entry.id   AF-A0A961EQP3-F1
#
_cell.length_a   1.000
_cell.length_b   1.000
_cell.length_c   1.000
_cell.angle_alpha   90.00
_cell.angle_beta   90.00
_cell.angle_gamma   90.00
#
_symmetry.space_group_name_H-M   'P 1'
#
loop_
_entity.id
_entity.type
_entity.pdbx_description
1 polymer ?
#
loop_
_entity_poly.entity_id
_entity_poly.type
_entity_poly.pdbx_seq_one_letter_code
_entity_poly.pdbx_strand_id
1 'polypeptide(L)' 'MSLRSGIITTLIGLAMLGCSVGQSRSNTAFAKGQPAPQQYFTGHVWLQMLHTNTDPALDAQVYNVTFEARARTHWHSHPG' A
#
# COMPACT_ATOMS: atom_id res chain seq x y z
N MET A 1 36.13 -29.19 -23.69
CA MET A 1 34.74 -29.30 -23.19
C MET A 1 34.78 -29.11 -21.68
N SER A 2 34.39 -27.90 -21.26
CA SER A 2 34.35 -27.41 -19.88
C SER A 2 33.07 -27.91 -19.22
N LEU A 3 33.16 -28.76 -18.19
CA LEU A 3 31.96 -29.19 -17.45
C LEU A 3 32.30 -29.68 -16.04
N ARG A 4 33.05 -28.91 -15.24
CA ARG A 4 33.28 -29.23 -13.81
C ARG A 4 33.22 -28.05 -12.84
N SER A 5 32.70 -26.90 -13.28
CA SER A 5 32.72 -25.67 -12.48
C SER A 5 31.32 -25.04 -12.30
N GLY A 6 30.27 -25.86 -12.23
CA GLY A 6 28.87 -25.38 -12.17
C GLY A 6 27.99 -26.00 -11.08
N ILE A 7 28.53 -26.85 -10.21
CA ILE A 7 27.72 -27.54 -9.17
C ILE A 7 27.96 -26.96 -7.77
N ILE A 8 29.09 -26.27 -7.54
CA ILE A 8 29.47 -25.80 -6.20
C ILE A 8 28.78 -24.47 -5.83
N THR A 9 28.26 -23.71 -6.80
CA THR A 9 27.63 -22.40 -6.55
C THR A 9 26.17 -22.47 -6.10
N THR A 10 25.53 -23.64 -6.09
CA THR A 10 24.09 -23.77 -5.80
C THR A 10 23.76 -24.01 -4.32
N LEU A 11 24.76 -24.19 -3.45
CA LEU A 11 24.56 -24.53 -2.03
C LEU A 11 24.55 -23.33 -1.06
N ILE A 12 24.92 -22.12 -1.50
CA ILE A 12 24.98 -20.93 -0.62
C ILE A 12 23.66 -20.11 -0.65
N GLY A 13 22.74 -20.40 -1.58
CA GLY A 13 21.49 -19.64 -1.75
C GLY A 13 20.34 -19.99 -0.80
N LEU A 14 20.46 -21.01 0.06
CA LEU A 14 19.33 -21.55 0.84
C LEU A 14 19.23 -21.02 2.30
N ALA A 15 20.08 -20.08 2.72
CA ALA A 15 20.10 -19.58 4.11
C ALA A 15 19.41 -18.23 4.33
N MET A 16 18.34 -17.91 3.59
CA MET A 16 17.54 -16.69 3.77
C MET A 16 16.17 -16.94 4.42
N LEU A 17 15.95 -18.10 5.06
CA LEU A 17 14.77 -18.32 5.91
C LEU A 17 15.09 -17.94 7.36
N GLY A 18 14.40 -16.91 7.87
CA GLY A 18 14.06 -16.92 9.30
C GLY A 18 14.31 -15.66 10.12
N CYS A 19 14.13 -14.46 9.58
CA CYS A 19 13.74 -13.33 10.43
C CYS A 19 12.35 -12.83 10.00
N SER A 20 11.30 -13.48 10.52
CA SER A 20 10.00 -12.83 10.59
C SER A 20 10.09 -11.74 11.66
N VAL A 21 10.53 -10.54 11.26
CA VAL A 21 10.36 -9.35 12.07
C VAL A 21 8.87 -9.27 12.41
N GLY A 22 8.53 -9.51 13.68
CA GLY A 22 7.15 -9.43 14.15
C GLY A 22 6.62 -8.04 13.84
N GLN A 23 5.72 -7.96 12.86
CA GLN A 23 5.11 -6.71 12.45
C GLN A 23 4.18 -6.27 13.59
N SER A 24 4.64 -5.30 14.39
CA SER A 24 3.83 -4.62 15.40
C SER A 24 2.53 -4.18 14.74
N ARG A 25 1.40 -4.77 15.17
CA ARG A 25 0.10 -4.42 14.61
C ARG A 25 -0.19 -2.96 14.95
N SER A 26 -0.22 -2.12 13.93
CA SER A 26 -0.79 -0.77 14.03
C SER A 26 -2.17 -0.88 14.67
N ASN A 27 -2.44 -0.16 15.76
CA ASN A 27 -3.73 -0.19 16.46
C ASN A 27 -4.81 0.66 15.74
N THR A 28 -4.78 0.65 14.40
CA THR A 28 -5.69 1.44 13.55
C THR A 28 -6.74 0.53 12.94
N ALA A 29 -7.97 1.04 12.80
CA ALA A 29 -9.08 0.27 12.23
C ALA A 29 -8.85 -0.16 10.77
N PHE A 30 -8.04 0.61 10.03
CA PHE A 30 -7.69 0.34 8.64
C PHE A 30 -6.18 0.51 8.42
N ALA A 31 -5.67 -0.13 7.37
CA ALA A 31 -4.34 0.18 6.85
C ALA A 31 -4.28 1.62 6.32
N LYS A 32 -3.09 2.23 6.31
CA LYS A 32 -2.89 3.62 5.88
C LYS A 32 -3.28 3.87 4.41
N GLY A 33 -3.12 2.85 3.56
CA GLY A 33 -3.40 2.94 2.12
C GLY A 33 -2.22 3.44 1.29
N GLN A 34 -2.51 3.83 0.05
CA GLN A 34 -1.51 4.31 -0.92
C GLN A 34 -1.44 5.84 -0.91
N PRO A 35 -0.29 6.45 -1.26
CA PRO A 35 -0.19 7.90 -1.40
C PRO A 35 -1.25 8.45 -2.37
N ALA A 36 -1.97 9.49 -1.96
CA ALA A 36 -2.99 10.12 -2.79
C ALA A 36 -2.35 11.07 -3.84
N PRO A 37 -3.01 11.30 -5.00
CA PRO A 37 -2.45 12.14 -6.07
C PRO A 37 -2.26 13.60 -5.64
N GLN A 38 -1.04 14.13 -5.75
CA GLN A 38 -0.72 15.50 -5.32
C GLN A 38 -1.51 16.60 -6.05
N GLN A 39 -2.09 16.31 -7.21
CA GLN A 39 -2.94 17.26 -7.93
C GLN A 39 -4.24 17.65 -7.16
N TYR A 40 -4.66 16.84 -6.18
CA TYR A 40 -5.88 17.08 -5.40
C TYR A 40 -5.62 17.42 -3.93
N PHE A 41 -4.38 17.37 -3.48
CA PHE A 41 -4.02 17.53 -2.07
C PHE A 41 -2.75 18.35 -1.91
N THR A 42 -2.68 19.13 -0.83
CA THR A 42 -1.41 19.68 -0.35
C THR A 42 -0.91 18.87 0.84
N GLY A 43 0.37 18.53 0.87
CA GLY A 43 1.00 17.71 1.92
C GLY A 43 0.90 16.20 1.64
N HIS A 44 1.36 15.38 2.59
CA HIS A 44 1.29 13.92 2.45
C HIS A 44 -0.08 13.38 2.90
N VAL A 45 -0.74 12.68 1.98
CA VAL A 45 -2.05 12.08 2.20
C VAL A 45 -2.00 10.64 1.70
N TRP A 46 -2.65 9.73 2.43
CA TRP A 46 -2.83 8.34 2.02
C TRP A 46 -4.32 8.02 1.93
N LEU A 47 -4.68 7.20 0.95
CA LEU A 47 -6.03 6.76 0.70
C LEU A 47 -6.07 5.23 0.68
N GLN A 48 -6.96 4.67 1.49
CA GLN A 48 -7.33 3.26 1.49
C GLN A 48 -8.75 3.14 0.95
N MET A 49 -8.91 2.55 -0.24
CA MET A 49 -10.24 2.19 -0.75
C MET A 49 -10.85 1.11 0.15
N LEU A 50 -12.10 1.33 0.57
CA LEU A 50 -12.89 0.38 1.34
C LEU A 50 -13.98 -0.26 0.47
N HIS A 51 -14.54 0.52 -0.46
CA HIS A 51 -15.49 0.05 -1.46
C HIS A 51 -15.30 0.81 -2.78
N THR A 52 -15.23 0.06 -3.88
CA THR A 52 -15.17 0.57 -5.25
C THR A 52 -16.54 0.43 -5.91
N ASN A 53 -16.83 1.25 -6.92
CA ASN A 53 -18.08 1.23 -7.69
C ASN A 53 -18.25 0.01 -8.61
N THR A 54 -17.64 -1.12 -8.25
CA THR A 54 -17.72 -2.39 -8.96
C THR A 54 -18.96 -3.19 -8.57
N ASP A 55 -19.59 -2.87 -7.44
CA ASP A 55 -20.84 -3.48 -7.00
C ASP A 55 -22.04 -2.70 -7.56
N PRO A 56 -22.87 -3.29 -8.43
CA PRO A 56 -24.03 -2.60 -8.98
C PRO A 56 -25.15 -2.36 -7.96
N ALA A 57 -25.11 -3.00 -6.78
CA ALA A 57 -26.10 -2.80 -5.73
C ALA A 57 -25.86 -1.54 -4.90
N LEU A 58 -24.67 -0.95 -4.98
CA LEU A 58 -24.29 0.23 -4.21
C LEU A 58 -23.65 1.28 -5.13
N ASP A 59 -24.43 2.30 -5.48
CA ASP A 59 -23.93 3.49 -6.20
C ASP A 59 -23.21 4.45 -5.25
N ALA A 60 -22.15 3.96 -4.60
CA ALA A 60 -21.31 4.75 -3.73
C ALA A 60 -19.86 4.27 -3.81
N GLN A 61 -18.93 5.16 -3.49
CA GLN A 61 -17.53 4.80 -3.23
C GLN A 61 -17.22 5.15 -1.78
N VAL A 62 -16.46 4.27 -1.10
CA VAL A 62 -16.11 4.45 0.31
C VAL A 62 -14.60 4.36 0.47
N TYR A 63 -14.02 5.34 1.15
CA TYR A 63 -12.58 5.47 1.33
C TYR A 63 -12.25 5.94 2.75
N ASN A 64 -11.14 5.44 3.28
CA ASN A 64 -10.51 5.99 4.49
C ASN A 64 -9.28 6.81 4.08
N VAL A 65 -9.18 8.04 4.56
CA VAL A 65 -8.13 8.99 4.17
C VAL A 65 -7.35 9.43 5.39
N THR A 66 -6.03 9.25 5.35
CA THR A 66 -5.12 9.69 6.40
C THR A 66 -4.36 10.93 5.95
N PHE A 67 -4.48 12.01 6.71
CA PHE A 67 -3.76 13.25 6.49
C PHE A 67 -2.59 13.32 7.48
N GLU A 68 -1.39 13.60 6.98
CA GLU A 68 -0.34 14.09 7.87
C GLU A 68 -0.66 15.51 8.37
N ALA A 69 0.06 15.95 9.41
CA ALA A 69 -0.14 17.27 9.97
C ALA A 69 -0.08 18.35 8.87
N ARG A 70 -1.12 19.19 8.80
CA ARG A 70 -1.30 20.29 7.83
C ARG A 70 -1.59 19.85 6.38
N ALA A 71 -1.69 18.56 6.10
CA ALA A 71 -2.18 18.08 4.82
C ALA A 71 -3.69 18.36 4.68
N ARG A 72 -4.17 18.69 3.48
CA ARG A 72 -5.60 18.91 3.20
C ARG A 72 -5.91 18.72 1.71
N THR A 73 -7.19 18.57 1.40
CA THR A 73 -7.68 18.60 0.00
C THR A 73 -7.54 20.00 -0.60
N HIS A 74 -7.46 20.07 -1.93
CA HIS A 74 -7.78 21.29 -2.66
C HIS A 74 -9.30 21.55 -2.59
N TRP A 75 -9.71 22.79 -2.90
CA TRP A 75 -11.14 23.11 -3.05
C TRP A 75 -11.74 22.30 -4.21
N HIS A 76 -12.87 21.65 -3.96
CA HIS A 76 -13.60 20.84 -4.93
C HIS A 76 -15.08 20.75 -4.54
N SER A 77 -15.89 20.14 -5.41
CA SER A 77 -17.29 19.81 -5.17
C SER A 77 -17.59 18.39 -5.66
N HIS A 78 -18.67 17.80 -5.14
CA HIS A 78 -19.23 16.55 -5.65
C HIS A 78 -20.62 16.82 -6.24
N PRO A 79 -20.95 16.27 -7.41
CA PRO A 79 -22.25 16.50 -8.07
C PRO A 79 -23.37 15.58 -7.58
N GLY A 80 -23.03 14.51 -6.86
CA GLY A 80 -23.96 13.51 -6.34
C GLY A 80 -24.73 13.98 -5.11
#